data_AF-A0A9P0CSQ4-F1
#
_entry.id   AF-A0A9P0CSQ4-F1
#
_cell.length_a   1.000
_cell.length_b   1.000
_cell.length_c   1.000
_cell.angle_alpha   90.00
_cell.angle_beta   90.00
_cell.angle_gamma   90.00
#
_symmetry.space_group_name_H-M   'P 1'
#
loop_
_entity.id
_entity.type
_entity.pdbx_description
1 polymer ?
#
loop_
_entity_poly.entity_id
_entity_poly.type
_entity_poly.pdbx_seq_one_letter_code
_entity_poly.pdbx_strand_id
1 'polypeptide(L)'
;MKDNRLVKQGHIYSPYQISEFIVALHCPSNILALTLPLSKLLQKKVLNVNSAQDVLLNTLLVLKDKRLNAEQNFDYLLNDINVCPRNLEIDLSIPRLTTLMRNRPNPQTKSPKEYYIPLLDSTTILDLESRFPKGTIELFY
;
A
#
# COMPACT_ATOMS: atom_id res chain seq x y z
N MET A 1 -52.04 8.57 12.53
CA MET A 1 -50.99 7.63 12.97
C MET A 1 -50.72 6.65 11.86
N LYS A 2 -49.63 6.84 11.11
CA LYS A 2 -49.20 5.89 10.07
C LYS A 2 -47.82 5.38 10.48
N ASP A 3 -47.80 4.07 10.66
CA ASP A 3 -46.62 3.21 10.75
C ASP A 3 -45.67 3.52 9.59
N ASN A 4 -44.39 3.77 9.90
CA ASN A 4 -43.35 3.95 8.89
C ASN A 4 -42.07 3.25 9.35
N ARG A 5 -42.17 1.93 9.50
CA ARG A 5 -41.05 1.02 9.30
C ARG A 5 -40.61 1.08 7.83
N LEU A 6 -39.92 2.16 7.45
CA LEU A 6 -39.21 2.24 6.18
C LEU A 6 -37.72 2.03 6.47
N VAL A 7 -37.36 0.75 6.36
CA VAL A 7 -36.07 0.21 5.95
C VAL A 7 -35.19 1.28 5.28
N LYS A 8 -34.26 1.88 6.03
CA LYS A 8 -33.05 2.52 5.47
C LYS A 8 -31.87 1.58 5.67
N GLN A 9 -31.96 0.39 5.08
CA GLN A 9 -30.78 -0.38 4.73
C GLN A 9 -30.35 0.13 3.34
N GLY A 10 -29.22 0.84 3.25
CA GLY A 10 -28.74 1.30 1.94
C GLY A 10 -27.68 2.41 1.88
N HIS A 11 -27.30 3.04 3.01
CA HIS A 11 -26.20 4.01 3.02
C HIS A 11 -25.15 3.57 4.05
N ILE A 12 -24.37 2.53 3.74
CA ILE A 12 -23.52 1.84 4.73
C ILE A 12 -22.14 2.50 4.91
N TYR A 13 -21.76 3.50 4.10
CA TYR A 13 -20.45 4.13 4.23
C TYR A 13 -20.58 5.64 4.45
N SER A 14 -20.11 6.11 5.61
CA SER A 14 -19.84 7.53 5.84
C SER A 14 -18.72 8.00 4.88
N PRO A 15 -18.73 9.25 4.38
CA PRO A 15 -17.72 9.76 3.44
C PRO A 15 -16.27 9.49 3.87
N TYR A 16 -16.01 9.58 5.18
CA TYR A 16 -14.70 9.31 5.79
C TYR A 16 -14.22 7.86 5.65
N GLN A 17 -15.13 6.88 5.64
CA GLN A 17 -14.75 5.48 5.42
C GLN A 17 -14.35 5.23 3.97
N ILE A 18 -14.90 6.01 3.04
CA ILE A 18 -14.61 5.90 1.62
C ILE A 18 -13.22 6.50 1.33
N SER A 19 -12.88 7.64 1.94
CA SER A 19 -11.55 8.25 1.79
C SER A 19 -10.43 7.39 2.38
N GLU A 20 -10.61 6.87 3.59
CA GLU A 20 -9.66 5.93 4.22
C GLU A 20 -9.43 4.69 3.34
N PHE A 21 -10.50 4.12 2.79
CA PHE A 21 -10.42 2.95 1.91
C PHE A 21 -9.67 3.25 0.60
N ILE A 22 -9.91 4.41 -0.01
CA ILE A 22 -9.24 4.80 -1.25
C ILE A 22 -7.74 4.93 -1.04
N VAL A 23 -7.32 5.60 0.04
CA VAL A 23 -5.89 5.73 0.40
C VAL A 23 -5.29 4.36 0.70
N ALA A 24 -5.98 3.53 1.49
CA ALA A 24 -5.54 2.18 1.82
C ALA A 24 -5.46 1.25 0.59
N LEU A 25 -6.14 1.57 -0.51
CA LEU A 25 -6.02 0.84 -1.77
C LEU A 25 -4.90 1.41 -2.65
N HIS A 26 -4.79 2.73 -2.77
CA HIS A 26 -3.82 3.39 -3.64
C HIS A 26 -2.40 3.25 -3.13
N CYS A 27 -2.18 3.37 -1.81
CA CYS A 27 -0.85 3.25 -1.21
C CYS A 27 -0.19 1.89 -1.51
N PRO A 28 -0.81 0.73 -1.22
CA PRO A 28 -0.25 -0.57 -1.60
C PRO A 28 -0.17 -0.76 -3.10
N SER A 29 -1.19 -0.33 -3.88
CA SER A 29 -1.17 -0.50 -5.33
C SER A 29 0.02 0.20 -5.98
N ASN A 30 0.34 1.41 -5.51
CA ASN A 30 1.47 2.20 -5.98
C ASN A 30 2.84 1.57 -5.66
N ILE A 31 2.93 0.79 -4.58
CA ILE A 31 4.14 0.06 -4.21
C ILE A 31 4.22 -1.28 -4.97
N LEU A 32 3.13 -2.05 -4.98
CA LEU A 32 3.06 -3.36 -5.64
C LEU A 32 3.21 -3.28 -7.16
N ALA A 33 2.85 -2.14 -7.76
CA ALA A 33 3.14 -1.89 -9.18
C ALA A 33 4.64 -1.98 -9.49
N LEU A 34 5.51 -1.58 -8.55
CA LEU A 34 6.96 -1.66 -8.71
C LEU A 34 7.48 -3.10 -8.65
N THR A 35 6.80 -3.99 -7.91
CA THR A 35 7.18 -5.40 -7.77
C THR A 35 6.57 -6.30 -8.85
N LEU A 36 5.68 -5.76 -9.69
CA LEU A 36 5.01 -6.50 -10.75
C LEU A 36 5.96 -7.13 -11.78
N PRO A 37 7.00 -6.43 -12.29
CA PRO A 37 7.93 -7.02 -13.26
C PRO A 37 8.68 -8.22 -12.66
N LEU A 38 9.14 -8.08 -11.41
CA LEU A 38 9.79 -9.15 -10.67
C LEU A 38 8.84 -10.34 -10.45
N SER A 39 7.60 -10.07 -10.04
CA SER A 39 6.57 -11.09 -9.83
C SER A 39 6.31 -11.90 -11.10
N LYS A 40 6.15 -11.21 -12.25
CA LYS A 40 5.96 -11.86 -13.56
C LYS A 40 7.15 -12.72 -13.94
N LEU A 41 8.37 -12.26 -13.64
CA LEU A 41 9.59 -12.98 -13.97
C LEU A 41 9.73 -14.26 -13.14
N LEU A 42 9.53 -14.17 -11.83
CA LEU A 42 9.61 -15.29 -10.89
C LEU A 42 8.54 -16.36 -11.12
N GLN A 43 7.40 -16.01 -11.72
CA GLN A 43 6.31 -16.93 -12.03
C GLN A 43 6.44 -17.62 -13.40
N LYS A 44 7.51 -17.34 -14.17
CA LYS A 44 7.73 -18.02 -15.46
C LYS A 44 8.11 -19.49 -15.25
N LYS A 45 7.65 -20.36 -16.17
CA LYS A 45 8.02 -21.79 -16.20
C LYS A 45 9.52 -22.02 -16.33
N VAL A 46 10.20 -21.14 -17.07
CA VAL A 46 11.66 -21.13 -17.22
C VAL A 46 12.17 -19.79 -16.70
N LEU A 47 13.03 -19.85 -15.69
CA LEU A 47 13.59 -18.68 -15.03
C LEU A 47 15.07 -18.56 -15.38
N ASN A 48 15.46 -17.44 -15.99
CA ASN A 48 16.87 -17.08 -16.07
C ASN A 48 17.25 -16.36 -14.78
N VAL A 49 18.02 -17.04 -13.94
CA VAL A 49 18.34 -16.61 -12.58
C VAL A 49 19.12 -15.29 -12.57
N ASN A 50 20.06 -15.10 -13.51
CA ASN A 50 20.84 -13.86 -13.63
C ASN A 50 19.93 -12.67 -13.96
N SER A 51 19.03 -12.85 -14.94
CA SER A 51 18.05 -11.81 -15.28
C SER A 51 17.08 -11.50 -14.14
N ALA A 52 16.75 -12.51 -13.31
CA ALA A 52 15.90 -12.33 -12.15
C ALA A 52 16.59 -11.56 -11.04
N GLN A 53 17.90 -11.80 -10.85
CA GLN A 53 18.71 -11.06 -9.91
C GLN A 53 18.82 -9.58 -10.30
N ASP A 54 19.06 -9.29 -11.57
CA ASP A 54 19.16 -7.91 -12.06
C ASP A 54 17.83 -7.16 -11.83
N VAL A 55 16.70 -7.79 -12.16
CA VAL A 55 15.38 -7.19 -11.94
C VAL A 55 15.08 -7.01 -10.45
N LEU A 56 15.47 -7.96 -9.59
CA LEU A 56 15.34 -7.82 -8.14
C LEU A 56 16.14 -6.63 -7.61
N LEU A 57 17.42 -6.53 -7.97
CA LEU A 57 18.31 -5.45 -7.52
C LEU A 57 17.78 -4.08 -7.98
N ASN A 58 17.34 -3.98 -9.24
CA ASN A 58 16.71 -2.77 -9.77
C ASN A 58 15.42 -2.43 -9.02
N THR A 59 14.57 -3.42 -8.73
CA THR A 59 13.34 -3.21 -7.95
C THR A 59 13.65 -2.69 -6.54
N LEU A 60 14.65 -3.27 -5.87
CA LEU A 60 15.11 -2.82 -4.56
C LEU A 60 15.67 -1.40 -4.59
N LEU A 61 16.45 -1.04 -5.62
CA LEU A 61 16.96 0.32 -5.79
C LEU A 61 15.82 1.34 -5.90
N VAL A 62 14.82 1.06 -6.74
CA VAL A 62 13.65 1.95 -6.90
C VAL A 62 12.83 2.03 -5.61
N LEU A 63 12.63 0.93 -4.90
CA LEU A 63 11.92 0.93 -3.62
C LEU A 63 12.66 1.73 -2.55
N LYS A 64 14.00 1.63 -2.49
CA LYS A 64 14.84 2.39 -1.56
C LYS A 64 14.85 3.88 -1.89
N ASP A 65 14.93 4.25 -3.16
CA ASP A 65 14.81 5.65 -3.58
C ASP A 65 13.44 6.23 -3.22
N LYS A 66 12.37 5.49 -3.49
CA LYS A 66 11.01 5.87 -3.10
C LYS A 66 10.85 6.00 -1.60
N ARG A 67 11.58 5.21 -0.82
CA ARG A 67 11.62 5.30 0.64
C ARG A 67 12.38 6.52 1.15
N LEU A 68 13.49 6.90 0.51
CA LEU A 68 14.22 8.14 0.83
C LEU A 68 13.34 9.37 0.57
N ASN A 69 12.57 9.33 -0.53
CA ASN A 69 11.69 10.41 -0.95
C ASN A 69 10.22 10.16 -0.55
N ALA A 70 9.97 9.39 0.52
CA ALA A 70 8.64 8.86 0.82
C ALA A 70 7.59 9.94 1.07
N GLU A 71 7.96 11.04 1.72
CA GLU A 71 7.04 12.15 2.00
C GLU A 71 6.57 12.83 0.72
N GLN A 72 7.50 13.18 -0.17
CA GLN A 72 7.20 13.79 -1.45
C GLN A 72 6.35 12.85 -2.33
N ASN A 73 6.72 11.57 -2.38
CA ASN A 73 5.97 10.56 -3.12
C ASN A 73 4.54 10.39 -2.58
N PHE A 74 4.35 10.46 -1.26
CA PHE A 74 3.03 10.41 -0.66
C PHE A 74 2.20 11.63 -1.03
N ASP A 75 2.79 12.83 -1.02
CA ASP A 75 2.08 14.06 -1.38
C ASP A 75 1.66 14.04 -2.87
N TYR A 76 2.50 13.52 -3.77
CA TYR A 76 2.11 13.28 -5.16
C TYR A 76 0.95 12.28 -5.29
N LEU A 77 1.03 11.14 -4.59
CA LEU A 77 -0.03 10.14 -4.58
C LEU A 77 -1.36 10.74 -4.10
N LEU A 78 -1.31 11.59 -3.08
CA LEU A 78 -2.48 12.23 -2.52
C LEU A 78 -3.12 13.21 -3.50
N ASN A 79 -2.29 14.00 -4.18
CA ASN A 79 -2.75 14.90 -5.23
C ASN A 79 -3.38 14.13 -6.38
N ASP A 80 -2.79 13.02 -6.82
CA ASP A 80 -3.37 12.16 -7.87
C ASP A 80 -4.75 11.61 -7.47
N ILE A 81 -4.94 11.22 -6.21
CA ILE A 81 -6.23 10.78 -5.68
C ILE A 81 -7.25 11.92 -5.71
N ASN A 82 -6.85 13.12 -5.31
CA ASN A 82 -7.71 14.30 -5.27
C ASN A 82 -8.08 14.84 -6.66
N VAL A 83 -7.20 14.65 -7.66
CA VAL A 83 -7.43 15.05 -9.06
C VAL A 83 -8.36 14.07 -9.79
N CYS A 84 -8.63 12.89 -9.23
CA CYS A 84 -9.53 11.92 -9.84
C CYS A 84 -10.95 12.53 -9.96
N PRO A 85 -11.49 12.75 -11.18
CA PRO A 85 -12.66 13.61 -11.43
C PRO A 85 -14.00 13.04 -10.95
N ARG A 86 -14.00 12.03 -10.07
CA ARG A 86 -15.20 11.40 -9.53
C ARG A 86 -15.80 12.18 -8.36
N ASN A 87 -15.94 13.50 -8.42
CA ASN A 87 -16.72 14.30 -7.45
C ASN A 87 -16.51 13.92 -5.96
N LEU A 88 -15.34 13.40 -5.61
CA LEU A 88 -15.07 12.88 -4.28
C LEU A 88 -14.24 13.97 -3.61
N GLU A 89 -14.94 14.95 -3.03
CA GLU A 89 -14.37 15.86 -2.04
C GLU A 89 -13.95 15.01 -0.83
N ILE A 90 -12.80 14.36 -0.96
CA ILE A 90 -12.21 13.49 0.03
C ILE A 90 -11.50 14.38 1.04
N ASP A 91 -12.18 14.64 2.15
CA ASP A 91 -11.52 15.14 3.33
C ASP A 91 -10.81 13.97 4.02
N LEU A 92 -9.47 14.01 4.04
CA LEU A 92 -8.63 12.95 4.56
C LEU A 92 -8.63 13.02 6.08
N SER A 93 -9.49 12.22 6.71
CA SER A 93 -9.50 12.07 8.16
C SER A 93 -8.57 10.95 8.60
N ILE A 94 -7.99 11.09 9.79
CA ILE A 94 -7.19 10.06 10.47
C ILE A 94 -8.10 8.86 10.74
N PRO A 95 -7.62 7.60 10.54
CA PRO A 95 -8.44 6.42 10.76
C PRO A 95 -9.08 6.41 12.14
N ARG A 96 -10.35 5.98 12.18
CA ARG A 96 -11.16 5.93 13.40
C ARG A 96 -10.47 5.10 14.49
N LEU A 97 -10.08 5.74 15.60
CA LEU A 97 -9.65 5.06 16.82
C LEU A 97 -10.86 4.37 17.45
N THR A 98 -11.03 3.06 17.23
CA THR A 98 -12.08 2.30 17.92
C THR A 98 -11.58 1.85 19.29
N THR A 99 -12.29 2.24 20.36
CA THR A 99 -12.00 1.86 21.75
C THR A 99 -12.14 0.35 22.02
N LEU A 100 -12.67 -0.42 21.06
CA LEU A 100 -13.00 -1.84 21.21
C LEU A 100 -11.95 -2.79 20.61
N MET A 101 -10.96 -2.31 19.87
CA MET A 101 -9.90 -3.16 19.33
C MET A 101 -8.90 -3.53 20.43
N ARG A 102 -9.13 -4.68 21.08
CA ARG A 102 -8.27 -5.20 22.17
C ARG A 102 -7.15 -6.13 21.67
N ASN A 103 -7.31 -6.73 20.50
CA ASN A 103 -6.40 -7.77 19.97
C ASN A 103 -5.50 -7.28 18.83
N ARG A 104 -5.56 -5.98 18.47
CA ARG A 104 -4.70 -5.38 17.43
C ARG A 104 -4.10 -4.09 17.98
N PRO A 105 -2.83 -3.79 17.67
CA PRO A 105 -2.25 -2.49 17.98
C PRO A 105 -3.12 -1.38 17.40
N ASN A 106 -3.45 -0.38 18.23
CA ASN A 106 -4.16 0.83 17.82
C ASN A 106 -3.20 2.03 17.91
N PRO A 107 -2.21 2.13 16.99
CA PRO A 107 -1.25 3.23 17.02
C PRO A 107 -1.99 4.54 16.80
N GLN A 108 -1.80 5.49 17.71
CA GLN A 108 -2.25 6.86 17.52
C GLN A 108 -1.39 7.51 16.44
N THR A 109 -1.94 7.61 15.24
CA THR A 109 -1.27 8.29 14.13
C THR A 109 -1.86 9.68 13.94
N LYS A 110 -1.00 10.66 13.62
CA LYS A 110 -1.43 12.05 13.38
C LYS A 110 -1.61 12.33 11.90
N SER A 111 -1.15 11.44 11.03
CA SER A 111 -1.22 11.59 9.58
C SER A 111 -1.30 10.22 8.87
N PRO A 112 -2.04 10.11 7.75
CA PRO A 112 -1.97 8.96 6.85
C PRO A 112 -0.55 8.58 6.40
N LYS A 113 0.38 9.55 6.40
CA LYS A 113 1.81 9.34 6.10
C LYS A 113 2.47 8.29 7.01
N GLU A 114 2.02 8.21 8.26
CA GLU A 114 2.55 7.28 9.25
C GLU A 114 2.22 5.81 8.93
N TYR A 115 1.30 5.54 8.00
CA TYR A 115 1.03 4.20 7.50
C TYR A 115 1.77 3.88 6.19
N TYR A 116 2.05 4.89 5.36
CA TYR A 116 2.70 4.71 4.07
C TYR A 116 4.18 4.32 4.20
N ILE A 117 4.89 4.96 5.13
CA ILE A 117 6.32 4.71 5.35
C ILE A 117 6.60 3.28 5.88
N PRO A 118 5.91 2.80 6.93
CA PRO A 118 6.07 1.42 7.37
C PRO A 118 5.71 0.37 6.32
N LEU A 119 4.78 0.68 5.40
CA LEU A 119 4.40 -0.21 4.30
C LEU A 119 5.55 -0.40 3.29
N LEU A 120 6.31 0.67 3.00
CA LEU A 120 7.54 0.58 2.21
C LEU A 120 8.63 -0.22 2.95
N ASP A 121 8.86 0.08 4.22
CA ASP A 121 9.92 -0.55 5.03
C ASP A 121 9.66 -2.03 5.31
N SER A 122 8.57 -2.31 6.03
CA SER A 122 8.30 -3.63 6.62
C SER A 122 7.80 -4.65 5.61
N THR A 123 7.06 -4.20 4.59
CA THR A 123 6.25 -5.11 3.77
C THR A 123 6.88 -5.39 2.41
N THR A 124 7.83 -4.58 1.96
CA THR A 124 8.43 -4.76 0.63
C THR A 124 9.95 -4.79 0.65
N ILE A 125 10.64 -3.79 1.22
CA ILE A 125 12.11 -3.77 1.22
C ILE A 125 12.65 -4.91 2.09
N LEU A 126 12.24 -4.97 3.36
CA LEU A 126 12.70 -6.02 4.28
C LEU A 126 12.26 -7.42 3.83
N ASP A 127 11.05 -7.56 3.29
CA ASP A 127 10.54 -8.86 2.80
C ASP A 127 11.38 -9.34 1.60
N LEU A 128 11.68 -8.48 0.62
CA LEU A 128 12.52 -8.84 -0.52
C LEU A 128 13.96 -9.14 -0.11
N GLU A 129 14.56 -8.33 0.77
CA GLU A 129 15.92 -8.57 1.24
C GLU A 129 16.05 -9.86 2.07
N SER A 130 15.03 -10.19 2.88
CA SER A 130 15.03 -11.42 3.68
C SER A 130 14.81 -12.68 2.83
N ARG A 131 14.00 -12.59 1.77
CA ARG A 131 13.72 -13.71 0.86
C ARG A 131 14.83 -13.98 -0.14
N PHE A 132 15.57 -12.94 -0.51
CA PHE A 132 16.65 -13.03 -1.50
C PHE A 132 17.97 -12.48 -0.94
N PRO A 133 18.56 -13.14 0.07
CA PRO A 133 19.83 -12.70 0.62
C PRO A 133 20.95 -12.77 -0.44
N LYS A 134 21.96 -11.92 -0.28
CA LYS A 134 23.14 -11.94 -1.15
C LYS A 134 23.79 -13.33 -1.06
N GLY A 135 23.89 -14.01 -2.20
CA GLY A 135 24.45 -15.37 -2.31
C GLY A 135 23.44 -16.50 -2.52
N THR A 136 22.12 -16.28 -2.39
CA THR A 136 21.12 -17.36 -2.65
C THR A 136 21.13 -17.85 -4.09
N ILE A 137 21.53 -17.00 -5.03
CA ILE A 137 21.62 -17.33 -6.46
C ILE A 137 22.96 -17.99 -6.83
N GLU A 138 24.01 -17.74 -6.04
CA GLU A 138 25.33 -18.36 -6.25
C GLU A 138 25.30 -19.87 -6.00
N LEU A 139 24.29 -20.38 -5.28
CA LEU A 139 24.06 -21.80 -5.02
C LEU A 139 23.47 -22.59 -6.20
N PHE A 140 23.07 -21.91 -7.28
CA PHE A 140 22.55 -22.55 -8.50
C PHE A 140 23.60 -22.66 -9.62
N TYR A 141 24.85 -22.31 -9.32
CA TYR A 141 26.05 -22.59 -10.13
C TYR A 141 26.76 -23.82 -9.59
#